data_AF-A0A7C5D072-F1
#
_entry.id   AF-A0A7C5D072-F1
#
_cell.length_a   1.000
_cell.length_b   1.000
_cell.length_c   1.000
_cell.angle_alpha   90.00
_cell.angle_beta   90.00
_cell.angle_gamma   90.00
#
_symmetry.space_group_name_H-M   'P 1'
#
loop_
_entity.id
_entity.type
_entity.pdbx_description
1 polymer ?
#
loop_
_entity_poly.entity_id
_entity_poly.type
_entity_poly.pdbx_seq_one_letter_code
_entity_poly.pdbx_strand_id
1 'polypeptide(L)' 'MAESPSGKVIAVCRSQKKGTPKQDIKQGLLEENLGLVGDAHADSTTHRQV' A
#
# COMPACT_ATOMS: atom_id res chain seq x y z
N MET A 1 -21.85 -23.38 -2.82
CA MET A 1 -20.74 -22.64 -2.16
C MET A 1 -19.86 -22.12 -3.27
N ALA A 2 -19.84 -20.81 -3.52
CA ALA A 2 -18.91 -20.22 -4.48
C ALA A 2 -17.54 -20.06 -3.81
N GLU A 3 -16.48 -20.43 -4.52
CA GLU A 3 -15.10 -20.32 -4.04
C GLU A 3 -14.70 -18.83 -4.02
N SER A 4 -14.06 -18.39 -2.93
CA SER A 4 -13.58 -17.01 -2.82
C SER A 4 -12.47 -16.78 -3.84
N PRO A 5 -12.50 -15.70 -4.63
CA PRO A 5 -11.42 -15.40 -5.56
C PRO A 5 -10.10 -15.23 -4.80
N SER A 6 -9.05 -15.91 -5.25
CA SER A 6 -7.71 -15.82 -4.70
C SER A 6 -6.78 -15.06 -5.67
N GLY A 7 -5.79 -14.37 -5.11
CA GLY A 7 -4.80 -13.62 -5.87
C GLY A 7 -3.41 -13.75 -5.25
N LYS A 8 -2.37 -13.64 -6.08
CA LYS A 8 -0.97 -13.66 -5.63
C LYS A 8 -0.42 -12.24 -5.62
N VAL A 9 0.11 -11.79 -4.48
CA VAL A 9 0.91 -10.56 -4.40
C VAL A 9 2.27 -10.83 -5.04
N ILE A 10 2.61 -10.09 -6.09
CA ILE A 10 3.90 -10.26 -6.81
C ILE A 10 4.96 -9.24 -6.40
N ALA A 11 4.55 -8.11 -5.81
CA ALA A 11 5.43 -7.05 -5.31
C ALA A 11 4.68 -6.17 -4.30
N VAL A 12 5.42 -5.52 -3.41
CA VAL A 12 4.89 -4.51 -2.48
C VAL A 12 5.70 -3.25 -2.69
N CYS A 13 5.08 -2.20 -3.24
CA CYS A 13 5.80 -1.00 -3.66
C CYS A 13 5.36 0.23 -2.86
N ARG A 14 6.33 1.07 -2.46
CA ARG A 14 6.10 2.29 -1.68
C ARG A 14 7.02 3.42 -2.14
N SER A 15 6.57 4.66 -2.00
CA SER A 15 7.41 5.87 -2.14
C SER A 15 7.50 6.59 -0.80
N GLN A 16 8.69 7.05 -0.39
CA GLN A 16 8.85 7.80 0.86
C GLN A 16 8.39 9.27 0.75
N LYS A 17 8.34 9.82 -0.47
CA LYS A 17 7.92 11.21 -0.74
C LYS A 17 6.91 11.24 -1.90
N LYS A 18 5.93 12.14 -1.84
CA LYS A 18 4.97 12.35 -2.92
C LYS A 18 5.70 12.80 -4.19
N GLY A 19 5.21 12.37 -5.36
CA GLY A 19 5.83 12.68 -6.65
C GLY A 19 7.16 11.95 -6.93
N THR A 20 7.53 10.94 -6.13
CA THR A 20 8.71 10.10 -6.41
C THR A 20 8.30 8.70 -6.87
N PRO A 21 9.11 8.03 -7.72
CA PRO A 21 8.85 6.66 -8.12
C PRO A 21 8.77 5.71 -6.91
N LYS A 22 7.81 4.79 -6.93
CA LYS A 22 7.71 3.73 -5.92
C LYS A 22 8.84 2.72 -6.09
N GLN A 23 9.35 2.22 -4.97
CA GLN A 23 10.34 1.15 -4.93
C GLN A 23 9.73 -0.11 -4.33
N ASP A 24 10.12 -1.26 -4.84
CA ASP A 24 9.73 -2.55 -4.29
C ASP A 24 10.43 -2.77 -2.94
N ILE A 25 9.63 -2.86 -1.88
CA ILE A 25 10.08 -3.08 -0.51
C ILE A 25 9.96 -4.55 -0.09
N LYS A 26 9.43 -5.42 -0.96
CA LYS A 26 9.17 -6.87 -0.76
C LYS A 26 8.13 -7.20 0.30
N GLN A 27 8.07 -6.43 1.38
CA GLN A 27 7.17 -6.60 2.52
C GLN A 27 6.86 -5.25 3.16
N GLY A 28 5.70 -5.14 3.82
CA GLY A 28 5.34 -3.96 4.58
C GLY A 28 4.17 -4.22 5.52
N LEU A 29 3.93 -3.26 6.41
CA LEU A 29 2.87 -3.31 7.40
C LEU A 29 1.67 -2.48 6.92
N LEU A 30 0.49 -3.09 6.87
CA LEU A 30 -0.77 -2.39 6.72
C LEU A 30 -1.31 -2.07 8.11
N GLU A 31 -1.40 -0.79 8.43
CA GLU A 31 -1.99 -0.31 9.68
C GLU A 31 -3.41 0.20 9.43
N GLU A 32 -4.32 -0.16 10.32
CA GLU A 32 -5.73 0.21 10.21
C GLU A 32 -5.88 1.73 10.14
N ASN A 33 -6.74 2.21 9.24
CA ASN A 33 -7.00 3.64 9.00
C ASN A 33 -5.79 4.47 8.54
N LEU A 34 -4.60 3.89 8.38
CA LEU A 34 -3.40 4.58 7.86
C LEU A 34 -2.99 4.06 6.48
N GLY A 35 -3.06 2.74 6.27
CA GLY A 35 -2.58 2.08 5.05
C GLY A 35 -1.16 1.52 5.20
N LEU A 36 -0.38 1.53 4.12
CA LEU A 36 0.98 0.96 4.10
C LEU A 36 1.95 1.88 4.85
N VAL A 37 2.33 1.52 6.08
CA VAL A 37 3.18 2.32 6.96
C VAL A 37 4.39 2.84 6.18
N GLY A 38 4.65 4.14 6.27
CA GLY A 38 5.77 4.84 5.62
C GLY A 38 5.62 5.10 4.12
N ASP A 39 4.52 4.70 3.48
CA ASP A 39 4.19 5.21 2.15
C ASP A 39 3.78 6.67 2.23
N ALA A 40 4.20 7.48 1.26
CA ALA A 40 3.91 8.91 1.21
C ALA A 40 2.42 9.24 1.10
N HIS A 41 1.59 8.24 0.80
CA HIS A 41 0.14 8.36 0.74
C HIS A 41 -0.58 7.61 1.88
N ALA A 42 0.17 7.00 2.81
CA ALA A 42 -0.42 6.41 4.01
C ALA A 42 -0.76 7.54 4.98
N ASP A 43 -2.02 7.96 4.94
CA ASP A 43 -2.55 9.09 5.71
C ASP A 43 -3.97 8.73 6.17
N SER A 44 -4.27 9.01 7.43
CA SER A 44 -5.58 8.76 8.03
C SER A 44 -6.61 9.84 7.71
N THR A 45 -6.16 10.97 7.18
CA THR A 45 -7.02 12.14 6.94
C THR A 45 -7.51 12.24 5.49
N THR A 46 -6.89 11.50 4.56
CA THR A 46 -7.24 11.55 3.14
C THR A 46 -7.44 10.15 2.58
N HIS A 47 -8.59 9.91 1.97
CA HIS A 47 -8.90 8.64 1.30
C HIS A 47 -8.37 8.55 -0.13
N ARG A 48 -7.60 9.55 -0.60
CA ARG A 48 -7.16 9.62 -1.99
C ARG A 48 -5.65 9.44 -2.10
N GLN A 49 -5.23 8.48 -2.92
CA GLN A 49 -3.87 8.40 -3.41
C GLN A 49 -3.71 9.39 -4.58
N VAL A 50 -2.97 10.49 -4.37
CA VAL A 50 -2.69 11.54 -5.39
C VAL A 50 -1.20 11.73 -5.62
#